data_AF-A0A1Q7Y6Q5-F1
#
_entry.id   AF-A0A1Q7Y6Q5-F1
#
_cell.length_a   1.000
_cell.length_b   1.000
_cell.length_c   1.000
_cell.angle_alpha   90.00
_cell.angle_beta   90.00
_cell.angle_gamma   90.00
#
_symmetry.space_group_name_H-M   'P 1'
#
loop_
_entity.id
_entity.type
_entity.pdbx_description
1 polymer ?
#
loop_
_entity_poly.entity_id
_entity_poly.type
_entity_poly.pdbx_seq_one_letter_code
_entity_poly.pdbx_strand_id
1 'polypeptide(L)'
;MADEEQVIAYNILSYLSKHKEAQDTLEGIAQWWLLQQTVEQHLLHVKKALAMLIEQNLVLVLEGKGTEARYVINSEKSAEISKLLESKSNL
;
A
#
# COMPACT_ATOMS: atom_id res chain seq x y z
N MET A 1 -14.20 22.60 -10.30
CA MET A 1 -12.99 21.88 -9.88
C MET A 1 -12.48 22.63 -8.67
N ALA A 2 -12.42 22.01 -7.49
CA ALA A 2 -11.80 22.69 -6.34
C ALA A 2 -10.33 22.92 -6.70
N ASP A 3 -9.80 24.10 -6.37
CA ASP A 3 -8.36 24.38 -6.54
C ASP A 3 -7.57 23.30 -5.80
N GLU A 4 -6.49 22.83 -6.41
CA GLU A 4 -5.63 21.79 -5.84
C GLU A 4 -5.12 22.23 -4.46
N GLU A 5 -4.84 23.52 -4.31
CA GLU A 5 -4.46 24.19 -3.06
C GLU A 5 -5.54 24.11 -1.99
N GLN A 6 -6.83 24.17 -2.35
CA GLN A 6 -7.93 24.04 -1.39
C GLN A 6 -8.06 22.60 -0.86
N VAL A 7 -7.84 21.61 -1.72
CA VAL A 7 -7.82 20.19 -1.32
C VAL A 7 -6.63 19.92 -0.41
N ILE A 8 -5.45 20.46 -0.75
CA ILE A 8 -4.24 20.35 0.07
C ILE A 8 -4.46 21.03 1.43
N ALA A 9 -5.02 22.23 1.48
CA ALA A 9 -5.28 22.95 2.72
C ALA A 9 -6.22 22.18 3.67
N TYR A 10 -7.29 21.58 3.14
CA TYR A 10 -8.21 20.77 3.94
C TYR A 10 -7.52 19.52 4.53
N ASN A 11 -6.67 18.87 3.76
CA ASN A 11 -5.92 17.70 4.20
C ASN A 11 -4.88 18.04 5.28
N ILE A 12 -4.16 19.17 5.14
CA ILE A 12 -3.24 19.69 6.15
C ILE A 12 -3.98 19.94 7.48
N LEU A 13 -5.16 20.59 7.43
CA LEU A 13 -5.97 20.84 8.62
C LEU A 13 -6.47 19.54 9.28
N SER A 14 -6.91 18.57 8.48
CA SER A 14 -7.34 17.25 8.97
C SER A 14 -6.21 16.54 9.73
N TYR A 15 -4.98 16.59 9.21
CA TYR A 15 -3.80 16.02 9.86
C TYR A 15 -3.46 16.72 11.19
N LEU A 16 -3.23 18.04 11.16
CA LEU A 16 -2.83 18.80 12.35
C LEU A 16 -3.90 18.74 13.46
N SER A 17 -5.19 18.62 13.10
CA SER A 17 -6.28 18.47 14.07
C SER A 17 -6.23 17.16 14.86
N LYS A 18 -5.72 16.08 14.24
CA LYS A 18 -5.54 14.75 14.86
C LYS A 18 -4.24 14.65 15.65
N HIS A 19 -3.25 15.48 15.32
CA HIS A 19 -1.93 15.52 15.94
C HIS A 19 -1.65 16.91 16.51
N LYS A 20 -2.41 17.31 17.53
CA LYS A 20 -2.39 18.68 18.09
C LYS A 20 -1.05 19.13 18.68
N GLU A 21 -0.14 18.19 18.96
CA GLU A 21 1.21 18.46 19.45
C GLU A 21 2.26 18.43 18.33
N ALA A 22 1.86 18.14 17.08
CA ALA A 22 2.78 18.13 15.95
C ALA A 22 3.33 19.55 15.71
N GLN A 23 4.65 19.68 15.87
CA GLN A 23 5.42 20.87 15.50
C GLN A 23 6.13 20.61 14.17
N ASP A 24 5.35 20.14 13.20
CA ASP A 24 5.87 19.62 11.94
C ASP A 24 6.40 20.75 11.04
N THR A 25 7.41 20.45 10.21
CA THR A 25 7.94 21.43 9.23
C THR A 25 7.15 21.36 7.92
N LEU A 26 7.38 22.31 7.01
CA LEU A 26 6.80 22.23 5.67
C LEU A 26 7.20 20.92 4.97
N GLU A 27 8.47 20.54 5.09
CA GLU A 27 9.00 19.29 4.54
C GLU A 27 8.35 18.08 5.20
N GLY A 28 8.14 18.09 6.52
CA GLY A 28 7.45 17.00 7.22
C GLY A 28 5.99 16.86 6.84
N ILE A 29 5.25 17.98 6.72
CA ILE A 29 3.87 18.01 6.22
C ILE A 29 3.78 17.49 4.78
N ALA A 30 4.68 17.94 3.90
CA ALA A 30 4.69 17.53 2.49
C ALA A 30 5.09 16.06 2.32
N GLN A 31 6.12 15.61 3.04
CA GLN A 31 6.64 14.25 2.95
C GLN A 31 5.64 13.24 3.53
N TRP A 32 4.97 13.57 4.63
CA TRP A 32 3.93 12.73 5.21
C TRP A 32 2.67 12.66 4.33
N TRP A 33 2.21 13.78 3.75
CA TRP A 33 1.06 13.76 2.83
C TRP A 33 1.37 12.91 1.60
N LEU A 34 2.55 13.08 0.98
CA LEU A 34 2.93 12.35 -0.23
C LEU A 34 3.06 10.85 0.08
N LEU A 35 3.65 10.48 1.20
CA LEU A 35 3.78 9.08 1.60
C LEU A 35 2.44 8.49 2.00
N GLN A 36 1.64 9.16 2.83
CA GLN A 36 0.41 8.58 3.35
C GLN A 36 -0.69 8.50 2.29
N GLN A 37 -0.90 9.54 1.48
CA GLN A 37 -1.89 9.49 0.41
C GLN A 37 -1.53 8.42 -0.63
N THR A 38 -0.24 8.36 -0.99
CA THR A 38 0.28 7.30 -1.88
C THR A 38 0.08 5.93 -1.23
N VAL A 39 0.49 5.74 0.03
CA VAL A 39 0.35 4.46 0.74
C VAL A 39 -1.11 4.03 0.87
N GLU A 40 -2.04 4.91 1.21
CA GLU A 40 -3.47 4.59 1.34
C GLU A 40 -4.09 4.21 -0.01
N GLN A 41 -3.79 4.96 -1.08
CA GLN A 41 -4.23 4.63 -2.43
C GLN A 41 -3.61 3.32 -2.93
N HIS A 42 -2.32 3.09 -2.68
CA HIS A 42 -1.65 1.86 -3.06
C HIS A 42 -2.10 0.68 -2.20
N LEU A 43 -2.51 0.87 -0.94
CA LEU A 43 -2.96 -0.21 -0.08
C LEU A 43 -4.18 -0.93 -0.65
N LEU A 44 -5.13 -0.20 -1.25
CA LEU A 44 -6.27 -0.82 -1.93
C LEU A 44 -5.83 -1.66 -3.14
N HIS A 45 -4.88 -1.15 -3.93
CA HIS A 45 -4.34 -1.87 -5.07
C HIS A 45 -3.53 -3.10 -4.65
N VAL A 46 -2.73 -2.99 -3.58
CA VAL A 46 -1.98 -4.09 -2.98
C VAL A 46 -2.92 -5.16 -2.46
N LYS A 47 -4.01 -4.79 -1.76
CA LYS A 47 -5.03 -5.74 -1.30
C LYS A 47 -5.67 -6.50 -2.46
N LYS A 48 -6.03 -5.81 -3.54
CA LYS A 48 -6.59 -6.44 -4.75
C LYS A 48 -5.58 -7.37 -5.43
N ALA A 49 -4.33 -6.94 -5.57
CA ALA A 49 -3.26 -7.75 -6.16
C ALA A 49 -2.99 -9.01 -5.32
N LEU A 50 -2.94 -8.88 -3.98
CA LEU A 50 -2.80 -10.02 -3.08
C LEU A 50 -3.99 -10.98 -3.21
N ALA A 51 -5.23 -10.48 -3.26
CA ALA A 51 -6.41 -11.31 -3.45
C ALA A 51 -6.32 -12.12 -4.76
N MET A 52 -5.92 -11.48 -5.88
CA MET A 52 -5.72 -12.18 -7.16
C MET A 52 -4.63 -13.26 -7.07
N LEU A 53 -3.50 -12.98 -6.40
CA LEU A 53 -2.41 -13.94 -6.23
C LEU A 53 -2.81 -15.12 -5.33
N ILE A 54 -3.68 -14.89 -4.35
CA ILE A 54 -4.25 -15.93 -3.48
C ILE A 54 -5.25 -16.79 -4.26
N GLU A 55 -6.14 -16.19 -5.05
CA GLU A 55 -7.07 -16.93 -5.93
C GLU A 55 -6.34 -17.85 -6.91
N GLN A 56 -5.17 -17.42 -7.41
CA GLN A 56 -4.31 -18.23 -8.28
C GLN A 56 -3.44 -19.24 -7.52
N ASN A 57 -3.53 -19.27 -6.19
CA ASN A 57 -2.74 -20.12 -5.31
C ASN A 57 -1.21 -19.91 -5.42
N LEU A 58 -0.77 -18.73 -5.90
CA LEU A 58 0.64 -18.35 -6.02
C LEU A 58 1.18 -17.74 -4.72
N VAL A 59 0.29 -17.11 -3.94
CA VAL A 59 0.56 -16.58 -2.60
C VAL A 59 -0.41 -17.23 -1.61
N LEU A 60 0.12 -17.66 -0.46
CA LEU A 60 -0.65 -18.21 0.64
C LEU A 60 -0.79 -17.17 1.76
N VAL A 61 -1.94 -17.18 2.41
CA VAL A 61 -2.17 -16.43 3.65
C VAL A 61 -1.93 -17.36 4.83
N LEU A 62 -0.97 -17.00 5.68
CA LEU A 62 -0.77 -17.64 6.97
C LEU A 62 -1.51 -16.82 8.03
N GLU A 63 -2.60 -17.38 8.52
CA GLU A 63 -3.29 -16.86 9.70
C GLU A 63 -2.43 -17.18 10.93
N GLY A 64 -1.71 -16.19 11.44
CA GLY A 64 -0.95 -16.32 12.68
C GLY A 64 -1.86 -16.22 13.90
N LYS A 65 -1.40 -16.69 15.07
CA LYS A 65 -2.07 -16.46 16.38
C LYS A 65 -2.06 -14.97 16.82
N GLY A 66 -1.66 -14.03 15.95
CA GLY A 66 -1.57 -12.60 16.22
C GLY A 66 -2.58 -11.79 15.38
N THR A 67 -2.48 -10.47 15.44
CA THR A 67 -3.42 -9.53 14.77
C THR A 67 -3.13 -9.29 13.29
N GLU A 68 -2.02 -9.78 12.75
CA GLU A 68 -1.61 -9.51 11.36
C GLU A 68 -1.42 -10.80 10.54
N ALA A 69 -2.07 -10.83 9.38
CA ALA A 69 -1.92 -11.89 8.38
C ALA A 69 -0.54 -11.82 7.71
N ARG A 70 0.11 -12.96 7.52
CA ARG A 70 1.37 -13.05 6.77
C ARG A 70 1.13 -13.63 5.39
N TYR A 71 1.74 -13.05 4.37
CA TYR A 71 1.64 -13.51 2.99
C TYR A 71 2.96 -14.16 2.58
N VAL A 72 2.92 -15.39 2.11
CA VAL A 72 4.11 -16.15 1.70
C VAL A 72 3.92 -16.71 0.29
N ILE A 73 5.01 -16.92 -0.43
CA ILE A 73 4.95 -17.59 -1.73
C ILE A 73 4.51 -19.04 -1.57
N ASN A 74 3.71 -19.55 -2.50
CA ASN A 74 3.42 -20.97 -2.55
C ASN A 74 4.60 -21.70 -3.22
N SER A 75 5.39 -22.43 -2.42
CA SER A 75 6.55 -23.19 -2.91
C SER A 75 6.16 -24.31 -3.89
N GLU A 76 4.95 -24.86 -3.77
CA GLU A 76 4.43 -25.89 -4.69
C GLU A 76 4.20 -25.33 -6.10
N LYS A 77 4.02 -24.00 -6.22
CA LYS A 77 3.84 -23.29 -7.49
C LYS A 77 5.11 -22.63 -8.02
N SER A 78 6.27 -22.92 -7.43
CA SER A 78 7.55 -22.29 -7.78
C SER A 78 7.85 -22.28 -9.29
N ALA A 79 7.64 -23.39 -10.00
CA ALA A 79 7.86 -23.46 -11.45
C ALA A 79 6.93 -22.54 -12.26
N GLU A 80 5.66 -22.43 -11.86
CA GLU A 80 4.66 -21.56 -12.48
C GLU A 80 4.99 -20.08 -12.23
N ILE A 81 5.42 -19.77 -11.00
CA ILE A 81 5.85 -18.42 -10.60
C ILE A 81 7.10 -18.00 -11.37
N SER A 82 8.11 -18.87 -11.47
CA SER A 82 9.32 -18.58 -12.25
C SER A 82 8.99 -18.28 -13.71
N LYS A 83 8.13 -19.09 -14.33
CA LYS A 83 7.69 -18.87 -15.72
C LYS A 83 6.94 -17.55 -15.89
N LEU A 84 6.09 -17.17 -14.92
CA LEU A 84 5.39 -15.90 -14.93
C LEU A 84 6.37 -14.71 -14.85
N LEU A 85 7.38 -14.79 -13.97
CA LEU A 85 8.40 -13.76 -13.80
C LEU A 85 9.31 -13.63 -15.05
N GLU A 86 9.66 -14.74 -15.68
CA GLU A 86 10.42 -14.75 -16.95
C GLU A 86 9.61 -14.11 -18.09
N SER A 87 8.31 -14.39 -18.18
CA SER A 87 7.44 -13.81 -19.21
C SER A 87 7.25 -12.30 -19.08
N LYS A 88 7.40 -11.75 -17.86
CA LYS A 88 7.25 -10.32 -17.56
C LYS A 88 8.55 -9.53 -17.61
N SER A 89 9.70 -10.20 -17.54
CA SER A 89 11.03 -9.56 -17.72
C SER A 89 11.35 -9.20 -19.17
N ASN A 90 10.53 -9.66 -20.13
CA ASN A 90 10.67 -9.40 -21.57
C ASN A 90 9.73 -8.31 -22.11
N LEU A 91 9.15 -7.48 -21.22
CA LEU A 91 8.29 -6.33 -21.53
C LEU A 91 8.94 -5.05 -21.01
#